data_AF-A0A5J6WPZ5-F1
#
_entry.id   AF-A0A5J6WPZ5-F1
#
_cell.length_a   1.000
_cell.length_b   1.000
_cell.length_c   1.000
_cell.angle_alpha   90.00
_cell.angle_beta   90.00
_cell.angle_gamma   90.00
#
_symmetry.space_group_name_H-M   'P 1'
#
loop_
_entity.id
_entity.type
_entity.pdbx_description
1 polymer ?
#
loop_
_entity_poly.entity_id
_entity_poly.type
_entity_poly.pdbx_seq_one_letter_code
_entity_poly.pdbx_strand_id
1 'polypeptide(L)' 'MHLISTKSLLLTLSYFALWCTGPLLLVDQGNWWGLPVWFWFSCLFAPLLLIFSLILMIKSTYHD' A
#
# COMPACT_ATOMS: atom_id res chain seq x y z
N MET A 1 -10.55 -6.04 20.38
CA MET A 1 -9.24 -5.43 20.03
C MET A 1 -8.37 -6.28 19.11
N HIS A 2 -8.51 -7.62 19.03
CA HIS A 2 -7.68 -8.44 18.12
C HIS A 2 -7.95 -8.22 16.62
N LEU A 3 -9.21 -7.95 16.23
CA LEU A 3 -9.60 -7.85 14.81
C LEU A 3 -8.93 -6.67 14.08
N ILE A 4 -8.78 -5.53 14.75
CA ILE A 4 -8.15 -4.32 14.18
C ILE A 4 -6.66 -4.58 13.88
N SER A 5 -5.99 -5.28 14.79
CA SER A 5 -4.55 -5.55 14.72
C SER A 5 -4.24 -6.47 13.54
N THR A 6 -5.03 -7.54 13.35
CA THR A 6 -4.85 -8.45 12.21
C THR A 6 -5.11 -7.75 10.88
N LYS A 7 -6.13 -6.88 10.80
CA LYS A 7 -6.44 -6.12 9.58
C LYS A 7 -5.32 -5.13 9.24
N SER A 8 -4.79 -4.41 10.23
CA SER A 8 -3.63 -3.53 10.05
C SER A 8 -2.39 -4.30 9.63
N LEU A 9 -2.12 -5.46 10.23
CA LEU A 9 -0.99 -6.34 9.86
C LEU A 9 -1.10 -6.81 8.41
N LEU A 10 -2.28 -7.28 8.01
CA LEU A 10 -2.54 -7.74 6.64
C LEU A 10 -2.37 -6.58 5.64
N LEU A 11 -2.77 -5.37 6.04
CA LEU A 11 -2.58 -4.18 5.21
C LEU A 11 -1.12 -3.80 5.07
N THR A 12 -0.36 -3.81 6.17
CA THR A 12 1.08 -3.54 6.15
C THR A 12 1.82 -4.57 5.32
N LEU A 13 1.43 -5.84 5.39
CA LEU A 13 2.04 -6.92 4.62
C LEU A 13 1.70 -6.82 3.13
N SER A 14 0.45 -6.47 2.80
CA SER A 14 0.03 -6.21 1.41
C SER A 14 0.77 -5.01 0.82
N TYR A 15 0.89 -3.94 1.60
CA TYR A 15 1.68 -2.77 1.26
C TYR A 15 3.14 -3.14 1.01
N PHE A 16 3.75 -3.90 1.93
CA PHE A 16 5.14 -4.33 1.81
C PHE A 16 5.37 -5.19 0.57
N ALA A 17 4.44 -6.11 0.28
CA ALA A 17 4.49 -6.94 -0.92
C ALA A 17 4.42 -6.07 -2.19
N LEU A 18 3.41 -5.18 -2.33
CA LEU A 18 3.29 -4.27 -3.47
C LEU A 18 4.50 -3.34 -3.61
N TRP A 19 5.04 -2.89 -2.47
CA TRP A 19 6.24 -2.07 -2.43
C TRP A 19 7.40 -2.86 -3.01
N CYS A 20 7.69 -4.07 -2.52
CA CYS A 20 8.72 -4.95 -3.05
C CYS A 20 8.50 -5.37 -4.51
N THR A 21 7.27 -5.41 -5.01
CA THR A 21 7.02 -5.70 -6.43
C THR A 21 7.51 -4.58 -7.33
N GLY A 22 7.50 -3.34 -6.87
CA GLY A 22 7.78 -2.25 -7.78
C GLY A 22 9.25 -1.96 -8.10
N PRO A 23 10.29 -2.17 -7.25
CA PRO A 23 11.66 -2.21 -7.74
C PRO A 23 11.84 -3.46 -8.61
N LEU A 24 11.12 -4.56 -8.34
CA LEU A 24 11.21 -5.79 -9.13
C LEU A 24 10.63 -5.63 -10.55
N LEU A 25 9.59 -4.80 -10.73
CA LEU A 25 8.92 -4.54 -12.02
C LEU A 25 9.46 -3.32 -12.77
N LEU A 26 9.99 -2.31 -12.06
CA LEU A 26 10.43 -1.04 -12.65
C LEU A 26 11.94 -0.80 -12.49
N VAL A 27 12.75 -1.83 -12.20
CA VAL A 27 14.22 -1.68 -12.17
C VAL A 27 14.75 -1.12 -13.49
N ASP A 28 14.14 -1.51 -14.61
CA ASP A 28 14.52 -1.09 -15.97
C ASP A 28 13.97 0.29 -16.38
N GLN A 29 13.06 0.92 -15.61
CA GLN A 29 12.50 2.23 -15.97
C GLN A 29 13.44 3.41 -15.65
N GLY A 30 14.57 3.14 -15.02
CA GLY A 30 15.57 4.16 -14.70
C GLY A 30 15.12 5.15 -13.62
N ASN A 31 15.90 6.22 -13.47
CA ASN A 31 15.65 7.27 -12.49
C ASN A 31 14.98 8.47 -13.14
N TRP A 32 13.85 8.91 -12.58
CA TRP A 32 13.16 10.13 -12.97
C TRP A 32 13.36 11.19 -11.88
N TRP A 33 13.93 12.34 -12.25
CA TRP A 33 14.31 13.41 -11.31
C TRP A 33 15.29 12.95 -10.21
N GLY A 34 16.20 12.02 -10.54
CA GLY A 34 17.19 11.51 -9.59
C GLY A 34 16.65 10.49 -8.59
N LEU A 35 15.36 10.12 -8.66
CA LEU A 35 14.78 9.02 -7.88
C LEU A 35 14.18 7.94 -8.80
N PRO A 36 14.21 6.67 -8.38
CA PRO A 36 13.62 5.59 -9.16
C PRO A 36 12.11 5.82 -9.33
N VAL A 37 11.59 5.60 -10.53
CA VAL A 37 10.17 5.79 -10.87
C VAL A 37 9.25 5.02 -9.94
N TRP A 38 9.67 3.83 -9.52
CA TRP A 38 8.95 3.03 -8.52
C TRP A 38 8.72 3.76 -7.18
N PHE A 39 9.67 4.60 -6.74
CA PHE A 39 9.53 5.34 -5.49
C PHE A 39 8.35 6.32 -5.57
N TRP A 40 8.17 6.97 -6.72
CA TRP A 40 7.03 7.84 -6.98
C TRP A 40 5.70 7.09 -6.91
N PHE A 41 5.64 5.90 -7.52
CA PHE A 41 4.46 5.04 -7.43
C PHE A 41 4.17 4.60 -6.00
N SER A 42 5.20 4.32 -5.21
CA SER A 42 5.07 3.97 -3.79
C SER A 42 4.49 5.11 -2.97
N CYS A 43 4.93 6.34 -3.20
CA CYS A 43 4.41 7.55 -2.56
C CYS A 43 2.93 7.82 -2.87
N LEU A 44 2.43 7.40 -4.04
CA LEU A 44 1.03 7.52 -4.42
C LEU A 44 0.20 6.35 -3.89
N PHE A 45 0.71 5.12 -3.98
CA PHE A 45 0.01 3.93 -3.53
C PHE A 45 -0.13 3.88 -2.01
N ALA A 46 0.87 4.32 -1.24
CA ALA A 46 0.83 4.33 0.23
C ALA A 46 -0.42 5.04 0.80
N PRO A 47 -0.70 6.31 0.49
CA PRO A 47 -1.91 6.99 0.96
C PRO A 47 -3.19 6.40 0.37
N LEU A 48 -3.18 5.98 -0.89
CA LEU A 48 -4.36 5.38 -1.55
C LEU A 48 -4.80 4.07 -0.90
N LEU A 49 -3.85 3.17 -0.60
CA LEU A 49 -4.12 1.90 0.08
C LEU A 49 -4.62 2.12 1.51
N LEU A 50 -4.06 3.12 2.19
CA LEU A 50 -4.47 3.49 3.55
C LEU A 50 -5.91 4.03 3.56
N ILE A 51 -6.26 4.91 2.62
CA ILE A 51 -7.62 5.42 2.41
C ILE A 51 -8.58 4.28 2.04
N PHE A 52 -8.21 3.45 1.07
CA PHE A 52 -9.04 2.32 0.61
C PHE A 52 -9.32 1.35 1.77
N SER A 53 -8.31 1.06 2.58
CA SER A 53 -8.48 0.19 3.73
C SER A 53 -9.34 0.81 4.83
N LEU A 54 -9.21 2.12 5.09
CA LEU A 54 -10.10 2.83 6.00
C LEU A 54 -11.55 2.74 5.54
N ILE A 55 -11.80 2.94 4.23
CA ILE A 55 -13.14 2.81 3.64
C ILE A 55 -13.68 1.40 3.80
N LEU A 56 -12.88 0.36 3.53
CA LEU A 56 -13.30 -1.03 3.74
C LEU A 56 -13.60 -1.34 5.21
N MET A 57 -12.81 -0.81 6.13
CA MET A 57 -13.04 -0.98 7.56
C MET A 57 -14.36 -0.32 7.99
N ILE A 58 -14.58 0.92 7.57
CA ILE A 58 -15.82 1.66 7.86
C ILE A 58 -17.03 0.93 7.27
N LYS A 59 -16.93 0.48 6.02
CA LYS A 59 -17.99 -0.29 5.36
C LYS A 59 -18.29 -1.60 6.09
N SER A 60 -17.26 -2.30 6.57
CA SER A 60 -17.43 -3.54 7.35
C SER A 60 -18.10 -3.26 8.69
N THR A 61 -17.73 -2.18 9.38
CA THR A 61 -18.33 -1.80 10.67
C THR A 61 -19.77 -1.31 10.54
N TYR A 62 -20.14 -0.69 9.41
CA TYR A 62 -21.51 -0.18 9.19
C TYR A 62 -22.49 -1.25 8.72
N HIS A 63 -21.99 -2.44 8.35
CA HIS A 63 -22.81 -3.57 7.89
C HIS A 63 -23.02 -4.63 9.00
N ASP A 64 -22.64 -4.31 10.24
CA ASP A 64 -23.01 -5.04 11.47
C ASP A 64 -24.15 -4.30 12.19
#